data_AF-A0A8B9XB68-F1
#
_entry.id   AF-A0A8B9XB68-F1
#
_cell.length_a   1.000
_cell.length_b   1.000
_cell.length_c   1.000
_cell.angle_alpha   90.00
_cell.angle_beta   90.00
_cell.angle_gamma   90.00
#
_symmetry.space_group_name_H-M   'P 1'
#
loop_
_entity.id
_entity.type
_entity.pdbx_description
1 polymer ?
#
loop_
_entity_poly.entity_id
_entity_poly.type
_entity_poly.pdbx_seq_one_letter_code
_entity_poly.pdbx_strand_id
1 'polypeptide(L)'
;MDLEEAREFRERCSQCAAVSWGLTDEGKYYCTSCHNVTERSREVIDTGAIPNTKIQAINRGLKRKRKLEKGWDWYVCEGFQHILYQQAEALQSLGVGPELKNEVLHNFWKRYLQKSKQAYCKNPVYTSRRKTTVLEDNLSHSDWESEPELLSDMSCLSFAESGAESQPDVRTPKPFPIIKASHSETTSVCSGSLDGVEYSLRKEKGVMKMSVPQTLAFCYLSLLWQRETITLSDLLRFVEEEHIPYIHAFQHFPEEMKLYGRDKGIFAIESWPNYEVIFKKIIEVATFLDLPRFPDITENCYLHPNILCMKYLMEVNLPGEMHNVTCLVVKSTGIGEVDFLRFDPIAKKAKTVKYDVQAVAVIVVALKLLFLLDDNLEWSLSNIAKKYNEKNKEDKPWFDFRKWYQVMKKAIDEKKQKWEEARAKFLWKGEKPLYYSAIDRPVVYKRREMVVSLQKQFSTLVDSAPNVEKKKPSSFQFNWTEEDSERPCFHGHSLQGVLQQKGQSLTTKNSLYWLSTQKFCKSHCKHVTTYEESNFSLSYQFILNLFSFLLRIKTSFLHEEVSLIEKRLFKAKYNKTNKKSSRSRKTRKY
;
A
#
# COMPACT_ATOMS: atom_id res chain seq x y z
N MET A 1 -49.28 22.66 1.01
CA MET A 1 -49.36 22.70 2.48
C MET A 1 -49.62 21.27 2.90
N ASP A 2 -48.54 20.49 3.02
CA ASP A 2 -48.58 19.03 3.08
C ASP A 2 -48.81 18.53 4.51
N LEU A 3 -50.08 18.31 4.85
CA LEU A 3 -50.49 17.70 6.12
C LEU A 3 -50.04 16.23 6.26
N GLU A 4 -49.64 15.56 5.17
CA GLU A 4 -49.16 14.18 5.21
C GLU A 4 -47.72 14.03 5.70
N GLU A 5 -46.85 15.01 5.47
CA GLU A 5 -45.42 14.92 5.82
C GLU A 5 -45.12 15.19 7.30
N ALA A 6 -46.03 15.83 8.03
CA ALA A 6 -45.85 16.12 9.45
C ALA A 6 -46.15 14.92 10.38
N ARG A 7 -46.68 13.81 9.85
CA ARG A 7 -47.02 12.60 10.65
C ARG A 7 -45.83 11.82 11.20
N GLU A 8 -44.62 12.11 10.73
CA GLU A 8 -43.38 11.46 11.24
C GLU A 8 -43.01 11.94 12.65
N PHE A 9 -43.49 13.12 13.07
CA PHE A 9 -43.17 13.68 14.39
C PHE A 9 -44.22 13.26 15.45
N ARG A 10 -43.89 12.24 16.26
CA ARG A 10 -44.80 11.64 17.26
C ARG A 10 -44.59 12.10 18.71
N GLU A 11 -43.77 13.11 18.94
CA GLU A 11 -43.54 13.64 20.29
C GLU A 11 -44.72 14.49 20.78
N ARG A 12 -44.93 14.53 22.10
CA ARG A 12 -45.95 15.37 22.72
C ARG A 12 -45.49 16.82 22.74
N CYS A 13 -46.38 17.75 22.42
CA CYS A 13 -46.11 19.17 22.57
C CYS A 13 -45.75 19.50 24.03
N SER A 14 -44.65 20.23 24.25
CA SER A 14 -44.21 20.64 25.58
C SER A 14 -45.17 21.59 26.31
N GLN A 15 -46.10 22.21 25.58
CA GLN A 15 -47.04 23.20 26.13
C GLN A 15 -48.46 22.64 26.35
N CYS A 16 -48.97 21.80 25.44
CA CYS A 16 -50.34 21.30 25.52
C CYS A 16 -50.48 19.77 25.46
N ALA A 17 -49.35 19.03 25.44
CA ALA A 17 -49.27 17.58 25.36
C ALA A 17 -49.94 16.91 24.12
N ALA A 18 -50.53 17.68 23.21
CA ALA A 18 -51.08 17.17 21.95
C ALA A 18 -49.98 16.60 21.04
N VAL A 19 -50.30 15.54 20.29
CA VAL A 19 -49.43 14.94 19.26
C VAL A 19 -49.98 15.29 17.88
N SER A 20 -50.06 16.59 17.61
CA SER A 20 -50.57 17.12 16.34
C SER A 20 -49.69 18.28 15.89
N TRP A 21 -49.03 18.09 14.76
CA TRP A 21 -47.94 18.94 14.27
C TRP A 21 -48.15 19.30 12.80
N GLY A 22 -47.82 20.54 12.45
CA GLY A 22 -47.72 21.07 11.09
C GLY A 22 -46.31 21.58 10.83
N LEU A 23 -45.98 21.83 9.56
CA LEU A 23 -44.67 22.36 9.12
C LEU A 23 -44.82 23.79 8.60
N THR A 24 -43.94 24.68 9.03
CA THR A 24 -43.85 26.04 8.46
C THR A 24 -43.06 26.02 7.14
N ASP A 25 -43.23 27.07 6.33
CA ASP A 25 -42.49 27.26 5.07
C ASP A 25 -40.96 27.34 5.27
N GLU A 26 -40.50 27.56 6.51
CA GLU A 26 -39.10 27.52 6.92
C GLU A 26 -38.62 26.12 7.40
N GLY A 27 -39.47 25.10 7.31
CA GLY A 27 -39.16 23.72 7.70
C GLY A 27 -39.20 23.43 9.20
N LYS A 28 -39.83 24.27 10.02
CA LYS A 28 -39.97 24.05 11.49
C LYS A 28 -41.31 23.40 11.82
N TYR A 29 -41.34 22.50 12.80
CA TYR A 29 -42.58 21.93 13.29
C TYR A 29 -43.30 22.90 14.25
N TYR A 30 -44.59 23.11 14.06
CA TYR A 30 -45.47 23.84 14.97
C TYR A 30 -46.65 22.98 15.41
N CYS A 31 -47.09 23.11 16.65
CA CYS A 31 -48.23 22.36 17.15
C CYS A 31 -49.52 22.95 16.58
N THR A 32 -50.37 22.14 15.94
CA THR A 32 -51.62 22.63 15.35
C THR A 32 -52.68 22.98 16.40
N SER A 33 -52.54 22.47 17.63
CA SER A 33 -53.49 22.72 18.72
C SER A 33 -53.18 24.00 19.51
N CYS A 34 -51.90 24.37 19.69
CA CYS A 34 -51.50 25.53 20.49
C CYS A 34 -50.55 26.51 19.77
N HIS A 35 -50.21 26.24 18.51
CA HIS A 35 -49.32 27.04 17.66
C HIS A 35 -47.90 27.25 18.19
N ASN A 36 -47.48 26.45 19.19
CA ASN A 36 -46.10 26.48 19.69
C ASN A 36 -45.14 25.90 18.64
N VAL A 37 -44.09 26.64 18.30
CA VAL A 37 -43.07 26.26 17.31
C VAL A 37 -41.88 25.61 18.02
N THR A 38 -41.46 24.45 17.54
CA THR A 38 -40.30 23.73 18.10
C THR A 38 -38.99 24.19 17.47
N GLU A 39 -37.88 24.02 18.18
CA GLU A 39 -36.52 24.26 17.64
C GLU A 39 -36.09 23.19 16.63
N ARG A 40 -36.84 22.08 16.49
CA ARG A 40 -36.55 21.04 15.51
C ARG A 40 -37.02 21.49 14.12
N SER A 41 -36.06 21.52 13.19
CA SER A 41 -36.29 21.78 11.77
C SER A 41 -36.03 20.52 10.95
N ARG A 42 -36.87 20.26 9.94
CA ARG A 42 -36.59 19.29 8.89
C ARG A 42 -35.70 19.98 7.84
N GLU A 43 -34.62 19.34 7.43
CA GLU A 43 -33.85 19.81 6.27
C GLU A 43 -34.71 19.62 5.02
N VAL A 44 -35.24 20.72 4.49
CA VAL A 44 -36.00 20.71 3.23
C VAL A 44 -35.01 20.46 2.09
N ILE A 45 -35.04 19.26 1.53
CA ILE A 45 -34.35 18.94 0.28
C ILE A 45 -35.19 19.55 -0.83
N ASP A 46 -34.79 20.73 -1.32
CA ASP A 46 -35.41 21.33 -2.49
C ASP A 46 -35.12 20.45 -3.72
N THR A 47 -36.13 19.73 -4.20
CA THR A 47 -36.09 18.92 -5.43
C THR A 47 -36.43 19.73 -6.69
N GLY A 48 -36.53 21.06 -6.59
CA GLY A 48 -36.73 21.93 -7.74
C GLY A 48 -35.45 22.13 -8.58
N ALA A 49 -35.51 21.77 -9.87
CA ALA A 49 -34.49 22.14 -10.84
C ALA A 49 -34.31 23.68 -10.85
N ILE A 50 -33.11 24.16 -10.51
CA ILE A 50 -32.80 25.60 -10.41
C ILE A 50 -32.87 26.26 -11.81
N PRO A 51 -33.80 27.20 -12.08
CA PRO A 51 -33.68 28.10 -13.21
C PRO A 51 -32.92 29.35 -12.76
N ASN A 52 -31.88 29.72 -13.50
CA ASN A 52 -31.12 30.95 -13.32
C ASN A 52 -32.02 32.19 -13.24
N THR A 53 -32.17 32.83 -12.07
CA THR A 53 -32.53 34.26 -11.99
C THR A 53 -32.04 34.95 -10.70
N LYS A 54 -31.42 36.12 -10.92
CA LYS A 54 -31.21 37.30 -10.04
C LYS A 54 -30.77 37.09 -8.58
N ILE A 55 -29.48 37.37 -8.35
CA ILE A 55 -28.90 37.65 -7.02
C ILE A 55 -29.54 38.94 -6.47
N GLN A 56 -30.42 38.83 -5.48
CA GLN A 56 -30.73 39.93 -4.57
C GLN A 56 -29.82 39.86 -3.35
N ALA A 57 -29.13 40.96 -3.07
CA ALA A 57 -28.20 41.10 -1.97
C ALA A 57 -28.96 41.03 -0.63
N ILE A 58 -28.73 39.98 0.14
CA ILE A 58 -29.20 39.87 1.52
C ILE A 58 -28.19 40.62 2.42
N ASN A 59 -28.70 41.57 3.19
CA ASN A 59 -27.94 42.39 4.13
C ASN A 59 -27.07 41.52 5.07
N ARG A 60 -25.78 41.87 5.15
CA ARG A 60 -24.80 41.25 6.05
C ARG A 60 -25.13 41.56 7.50
N GLY A 61 -25.97 40.75 8.13
CA GLY A 61 -25.96 40.60 9.58
C GLY A 61 -24.63 40.00 10.02
N LEU A 62 -23.99 40.62 11.02
CA LEU A 62 -22.72 40.19 11.60
C LEU A 62 -22.87 38.78 12.19
N LYS A 63 -22.68 37.74 11.36
CA LYS A 63 -22.66 36.34 11.82
C LYS A 63 -21.54 36.25 12.85
N ARG A 64 -21.91 36.05 14.13
CA ARG A 64 -20.98 35.54 15.16
C ARG A 64 -20.20 34.41 14.50
N LYS A 65 -18.86 34.55 14.43
CA LYS A 65 -17.96 33.52 13.89
C LYS A 65 -18.36 32.20 14.58
N ARG A 66 -18.94 31.26 13.82
CA ARG A 66 -19.26 29.92 14.35
C ARG A 66 -17.94 29.36 14.88
N LYS A 67 -17.84 29.18 16.20
CA LYS A 67 -16.73 28.43 16.79
C LYS A 67 -16.73 27.09 16.05
N LEU A 68 -15.57 26.68 15.55
CA LEU A 68 -15.41 25.36 14.93
C LEU A 68 -15.97 24.34 15.93
N GLU A 69 -16.79 23.39 15.49
CA GLU A 69 -17.24 22.28 16.33
C GLU A 69 -15.99 21.60 16.89
N LYS A 70 -15.65 21.91 18.13
CA LYS A 70 -14.43 21.42 18.75
C LYS A 70 -14.72 19.97 19.15
N GLY A 71 -14.12 19.05 18.40
CA GLY A 71 -14.07 17.64 18.78
C GLY A 71 -13.28 17.43 20.08
N TRP A 72 -13.05 16.18 20.44
CA TRP A 72 -12.17 15.86 21.56
C TRP A 72 -10.73 16.23 21.22
N ASP A 73 -9.94 16.51 22.25
CA ASP A 73 -8.50 16.67 22.09
C ASP A 73 -7.89 15.28 21.84
N TRP A 74 -7.20 15.10 20.71
CA TRP A 74 -6.61 13.83 20.29
C TRP A 74 -5.23 14.03 19.65
N TYR A 75 -4.43 12.97 19.59
CA TYR A 75 -3.07 12.95 19.07
C TYR A 75 -2.96 12.14 17.78
N VAL A 76 -2.05 12.51 16.88
CA VAL A 76 -1.85 11.84 15.59
C VAL A 76 -1.62 10.32 15.74
N CYS A 77 -0.95 9.89 16.81
CA CYS A 77 -0.70 8.48 17.09
C CYS A 77 -2.01 7.68 17.30
N GLU A 78 -3.02 8.28 17.93
CA GLU A 78 -4.34 7.69 18.13
C GLU A 78 -5.07 7.50 16.79
N GLY A 79 -4.92 8.45 15.87
CA GLY A 79 -5.42 8.30 14.50
C GLY A 79 -4.80 7.08 13.79
N PHE A 80 -3.48 6.89 13.89
CA PHE A 80 -2.84 5.69 13.31
C PHE A 80 -3.24 4.41 14.03
N GLN A 81 -3.48 4.46 15.33
CA GLN A 81 -3.99 3.33 16.10
C GLN A 81 -5.37 2.89 15.60
N HIS A 82 -6.27 3.83 15.28
CA HIS A 82 -7.56 3.52 14.67
C HIS A 82 -7.42 2.86 13.29
N ILE A 83 -6.52 3.36 12.44
CA ILE A 83 -6.26 2.72 11.13
C ILE A 83 -5.74 1.30 11.31
N LEU A 84 -4.75 1.10 12.18
CA LEU A 84 -4.18 -0.22 12.48
C LEU A 84 -5.22 -1.19 13.02
N TYR A 85 -6.09 -0.72 13.92
CA TYR A 85 -7.18 -1.51 14.45
C TYR A 85 -8.12 -1.99 13.33
N GLN A 86 -8.56 -1.08 12.47
CA GLN A 86 -9.45 -1.43 11.35
C GLN A 86 -8.80 -2.38 10.34
N GLN A 87 -7.51 -2.19 10.06
CA GLN A 87 -6.76 -3.10 9.20
C GLN A 87 -6.63 -4.49 9.82
N ALA A 88 -6.44 -4.57 11.14
CA ALA A 88 -6.38 -5.84 11.87
C ALA A 88 -7.75 -6.55 11.92
N GLU A 89 -8.84 -5.83 12.14
CA GLU A 89 -10.21 -6.37 12.03
C GLU A 89 -10.49 -6.91 10.63
N ALA A 90 -10.08 -6.16 9.59
CA ALA A 90 -10.20 -6.62 8.21
C ALA A 90 -9.41 -7.90 7.95
N LEU A 91 -8.17 -7.99 8.44
CA LEU A 91 -7.38 -9.23 8.35
C LEU A 91 -8.03 -10.40 9.10
N GLN A 92 -8.59 -10.15 10.28
CA GLN A 92 -9.33 -11.16 11.03
C GLN A 92 -10.55 -11.66 10.24
N SER A 93 -11.27 -10.76 9.55
CA SER A 93 -12.38 -11.14 8.67
C SER A 93 -11.96 -11.95 7.44
N LEU A 94 -10.68 -11.86 7.05
CA LEU A 94 -10.05 -12.65 5.99
C LEU A 94 -9.56 -14.02 6.48
N GLY A 95 -9.79 -14.37 7.74
CA GLY A 95 -9.46 -15.68 8.32
C GLY A 95 -8.14 -15.74 9.10
N VAL A 96 -7.49 -14.60 9.33
CA VAL A 96 -6.27 -14.51 10.17
C VAL A 96 -6.65 -14.64 11.65
N GLY A 97 -5.81 -15.35 12.43
CA GLY A 97 -6.05 -15.56 13.86
C GLY A 97 -6.12 -14.26 14.68
N PRO A 98 -6.97 -14.18 15.72
CA PRO A 98 -7.08 -12.98 16.58
C PRO A 98 -5.77 -12.65 17.32
N GLU A 99 -4.88 -13.62 17.49
CA GLU A 99 -3.55 -13.46 18.10
C GLU A 99 -2.72 -12.42 17.35
N LEU A 100 -2.93 -12.29 16.02
CA LEU A 100 -2.21 -11.32 15.20
C LEU A 100 -2.49 -9.89 15.68
N LYS A 101 -3.74 -9.58 15.96
CA LYS A 101 -4.17 -8.27 16.46
C LYS A 101 -3.74 -8.09 17.92
N ASN A 102 -4.11 -9.04 18.77
CA ASN A 102 -4.06 -8.88 20.23
C ASN A 102 -2.66 -9.03 20.81
N GLU A 103 -1.83 -9.90 20.23
CA GLU A 103 -0.50 -10.21 20.77
C GLU A 103 0.61 -9.59 19.93
N VAL A 104 0.58 -9.79 18.61
CA VAL A 104 1.73 -9.42 17.77
C VAL A 104 1.69 -7.93 17.40
N LEU A 105 0.63 -7.51 16.72
CA LEU A 105 0.48 -6.13 16.24
C LEU A 105 0.43 -5.14 17.41
N HIS A 106 -0.32 -5.47 18.46
CA HIS A 106 -0.37 -4.65 19.67
C HIS A 106 1.02 -4.44 20.28
N ASN A 107 1.83 -5.50 20.41
CA ASN A 107 3.18 -5.38 20.96
C ASN A 107 4.11 -4.58 20.04
N PHE A 108 4.03 -4.75 18.72
CA PHE A 108 4.79 -3.94 17.77
C PHE A 108 4.41 -2.46 17.87
N TRP A 109 3.11 -2.15 17.95
CA TRP A 109 2.61 -0.78 18.10
C TRP A 109 3.02 -0.15 19.42
N LYS A 110 2.89 -0.88 20.54
CA LYS A 110 3.35 -0.42 21.86
C LYS A 110 4.84 -0.09 21.84
N ARG A 111 5.66 -0.95 21.22
CA ARG A 111 7.10 -0.73 21.08
C ARG A 111 7.42 0.49 20.20
N TYR A 112 6.63 0.72 19.14
CA TYR A 112 6.73 1.94 18.34
C TYR A 112 6.49 3.20 19.20
N LEU A 113 5.42 3.23 19.97
CA LEU A 113 5.05 4.37 20.81
C LEU A 113 6.14 4.68 21.85
N GLN A 114 6.73 3.64 22.44
CA GLN A 114 7.85 3.76 23.38
C GLN A 114 9.10 4.37 22.72
N LYS A 115 9.54 3.81 21.59
CA LYS A 115 10.78 4.25 20.92
C LYS A 115 10.63 5.61 20.26
N SER A 116 9.44 5.95 19.78
CA SER A 116 9.12 7.27 19.24
C SER A 116 8.82 8.31 20.31
N LYS A 117 8.85 7.92 21.59
CA LYS A 117 8.52 8.73 22.77
C LYS A 117 7.13 9.37 22.73
N GLN A 118 6.19 8.74 22.03
CA GLN A 118 4.81 9.23 21.94
C GLN A 118 3.97 8.76 23.13
N ALA A 119 4.22 7.57 23.65
CA ALA A 119 3.58 7.05 24.87
C ALA A 119 4.48 6.05 25.60
N TYR A 120 4.09 5.63 26.80
CA TYR A 120 4.77 4.60 27.60
C TYR A 120 6.27 4.86 27.86
N CYS A 121 6.67 6.12 28.01
CA CYS A 121 8.05 6.53 28.29
C CYS A 121 8.08 7.64 29.36
N LYS A 122 9.22 7.79 30.04
CA LYS A 122 9.37 8.75 31.16
C LYS A 122 9.18 10.21 30.72
N ASN A 123 9.65 10.56 29.52
CA ASN A 123 9.60 11.90 28.95
C ASN A 123 8.94 11.86 27.57
N PRO A 124 7.59 11.80 27.48
CA PRO A 124 6.91 11.81 26.20
C PRO A 124 7.10 13.16 25.49
N VAL A 125 7.10 13.17 24.16
CA VAL A 125 7.44 14.40 23.41
C VAL A 125 6.53 15.58 23.75
N TYR A 126 5.31 15.30 24.21
CA TYR A 126 4.30 16.29 24.58
C TYR A 126 4.59 17.04 25.90
N THR A 127 5.44 16.52 26.81
CA THR A 127 5.66 17.15 28.13
C THR A 127 6.67 18.29 28.12
N SER A 128 7.52 18.41 27.10
CA SER A 128 8.58 19.43 27.08
C SER A 128 8.08 20.87 26.95
N ARG A 129 6.79 21.09 26.63
CA ARG A 129 6.25 22.42 26.32
C ARG A 129 5.20 22.96 27.28
N ARG A 130 4.67 22.15 28.21
CA ARG A 130 3.86 22.65 29.33
C ARG A 130 4.73 22.92 30.55
N LYS A 131 5.78 23.73 30.40
CA LYS A 131 6.21 24.59 31.52
C LYS A 131 5.50 25.91 31.33
N THR A 132 4.22 25.92 31.69
CA THR A 132 3.53 27.16 32.01
C THR A 132 4.28 27.73 33.21
N THR A 133 4.77 28.95 33.08
CA THR A 133 5.22 29.79 34.20
C THR A 133 4.03 29.96 35.15
N VAL A 134 3.87 29.00 36.06
CA VAL A 134 3.13 29.22 37.29
C VAL A 134 4.11 29.96 38.19
N LEU A 135 3.86 31.25 38.35
CA LEU A 135 4.39 32.05 39.43
C LEU A 135 3.84 31.42 40.71
N GLU A 136 4.57 30.47 41.30
CA GLU A 136 4.40 30.13 42.71
C GLU A 136 5.57 30.75 43.45
N ASP A 137 5.23 31.73 44.28
CA ASP A 137 6.12 32.33 45.25
C ASP A 137 6.73 31.26 46.16
N ASN A 138 7.99 31.54 46.49
CA ASN A 138 8.90 30.78 47.32
C ASN A 138 8.28 30.12 48.56
N LEU A 139 8.64 28.85 48.81
CA LEU A 139 9.09 28.43 50.15
C LEU A 139 10.08 27.25 50.05
N SER A 140 11.35 27.64 49.96
CA SER A 140 12.51 27.15 50.73
C SER A 140 12.76 25.66 51.06
N HIS A 141 14.03 25.31 50.84
CA HIS A 141 14.86 24.27 51.48
C HIS A 141 14.60 22.82 51.05
N SER A 142 15.61 22.02 50.67
CA SER A 142 17.06 22.11 50.93
C SER A 142 17.81 21.24 49.91
N ASP A 143 18.94 21.77 49.42
CA ASP A 143 20.32 21.21 49.40
C ASP A 143 20.44 19.70 49.24
N TRP A 144 21.29 19.13 48.38
CA TRP A 144 22.75 19.25 48.30
C TRP A 144 23.19 19.23 46.82
N GLU A 145 23.94 20.22 46.32
CA GLU A 145 25.42 20.34 46.32
C GLU A 145 26.12 19.16 45.60
N SER A 146 26.96 19.31 44.56
CA SER A 146 27.84 20.41 44.09
C SER A 146 28.12 20.18 42.58
N GLU A 147 28.08 21.15 41.65
CA GLU A 147 29.09 22.21 41.33
C GLU A 147 30.46 21.66 40.83
N PRO A 148 31.26 22.38 39.99
CA PRO A 148 30.88 23.43 39.03
C PRO A 148 31.73 23.49 37.72
N GLU A 149 31.50 24.59 36.97
CA GLU A 149 32.50 25.41 36.26
C GLU A 149 32.81 25.03 34.77
N LEU A 150 32.84 25.90 33.76
CA LEU A 150 32.99 27.36 33.66
C LEU A 150 32.30 27.92 32.41
N LEU A 151 31.85 29.17 32.55
CA LEU A 151 31.48 30.09 31.49
C LEU A 151 32.69 30.43 30.60
N SER A 152 32.46 30.55 29.30
CA SER A 152 33.20 31.51 28.49
C SER A 152 32.30 32.05 27.39
N ASP A 153 31.70 33.20 27.68
CA ASP A 153 31.26 34.16 26.67
C ASP A 153 32.51 34.74 25.98
N MET A 154 32.52 34.70 24.65
CA MET A 154 33.34 35.64 23.87
C MET A 154 32.56 36.01 22.60
N SER A 155 32.16 37.28 22.58
CA SER A 155 31.54 38.00 21.49
C SER A 155 32.43 38.15 20.25
N CYS A 156 31.79 38.10 19.08
CA CYS A 156 32.13 38.74 17.79
C CYS A 156 33.55 38.56 17.19
N LEU A 157 33.62 38.09 15.95
CA LEU A 157 33.95 38.94 14.79
C LEU A 157 33.96 38.12 13.48
N SER A 158 33.44 38.78 12.45
CA SER A 158 33.51 38.45 11.03
C SER A 158 34.94 38.34 10.51
N PHE A 159 35.19 37.33 9.66
CA PHE A 159 36.24 37.42 8.63
C PHE A 159 35.73 36.80 7.34
N ALA A 160 35.70 37.62 6.29
CA ALA A 160 35.55 37.21 4.91
C ALA A 160 36.94 36.95 4.35
N GLU A 161 37.07 35.96 3.46
CA GLU A 161 38.07 36.04 2.40
C GLU A 161 37.61 35.31 1.13
N SER A 162 38.02 35.94 0.04
CA SER A 162 37.61 35.83 -1.36
C SER A 162 38.09 34.57 -2.09
N GLY A 163 37.41 34.23 -3.20
CA GLY A 163 37.93 33.35 -4.25
C GLY A 163 36.92 33.09 -5.36
N ALA A 164 37.03 33.82 -6.47
CA ALA A 164 36.13 33.85 -7.62
C ALA A 164 36.21 32.60 -8.53
N GLU A 165 35.13 32.30 -9.27
CA GLU A 165 35.12 32.21 -10.75
C GLU A 165 33.71 31.92 -11.34
N SER A 166 33.18 32.93 -12.04
CA SER A 166 32.35 32.96 -13.27
C SER A 166 31.34 31.85 -13.64
N GLN A 167 30.08 32.26 -13.90
CA GLN A 167 29.27 32.10 -15.15
C GLN A 167 27.81 32.63 -14.94
N PRO A 168 26.97 32.86 -15.99
CA PRO A 168 26.30 34.14 -16.22
C PRO A 168 24.80 34.22 -15.86
N ASP A 169 24.32 35.47 -15.87
CA ASP A 169 22.97 35.98 -15.62
C ASP A 169 21.85 35.37 -16.47
N VAL A 170 20.80 34.87 -15.81
CA VAL A 170 19.40 35.02 -16.26
C VAL A 170 18.55 35.41 -15.03
N ARG A 171 17.94 36.59 -15.11
CA ARG A 171 17.20 37.28 -14.05
C ARG A 171 15.94 36.52 -13.62
N THR A 172 15.79 36.26 -12.32
CA THR A 172 14.50 36.01 -11.66
C THR A 172 14.35 36.95 -10.44
N PRO A 173 13.17 37.52 -10.14
CA PRO A 173 13.02 38.49 -9.07
C PRO A 173 13.10 37.84 -7.69
N LYS A 174 13.89 38.41 -6.78
CA LYS A 174 13.97 38.01 -5.36
C LYS A 174 12.63 38.30 -4.63
N PRO A 175 12.19 37.43 -3.70
CA PRO A 175 11.08 37.74 -2.81
C PRO A 175 11.52 38.69 -1.69
N PHE A 176 10.64 39.65 -1.37
CA PHE A 176 10.82 40.67 -0.33
C PHE A 176 10.91 40.08 1.10
N PRO A 177 11.62 40.76 2.03
CA PRO A 177 11.76 40.32 3.41
C PRO A 177 10.45 40.47 4.20
N ILE A 178 10.08 39.41 4.93
CA ILE A 178 8.90 39.41 5.82
C ILE A 178 9.23 40.23 7.07
N ILE A 179 8.60 41.39 7.17
CA ILE A 179 8.50 42.20 8.39
C ILE A 179 7.72 41.39 9.43
N LYS A 180 8.30 41.21 10.62
CA LYS A 180 7.61 40.71 11.81
C LYS A 180 6.50 41.71 12.18
N ALA A 181 5.25 41.35 11.91
CA ALA A 181 4.08 42.04 12.44
C ALA A 181 3.53 41.29 13.65
N SER A 182 3.29 42.05 14.69
CA SER A 182 2.71 41.71 15.98
C SER A 182 1.36 40.99 15.88
N HIS A 183 1.12 40.13 16.87
CA HIS A 183 -0.07 39.32 17.14
C HIS A 183 -1.41 39.89 16.64
N SER A 184 -2.08 39.12 15.77
CA SER A 184 -3.53 39.15 15.61
C SER A 184 -4.09 37.74 15.82
N GLU A 185 -4.83 37.55 16.92
CA GLU A 185 -5.28 36.27 17.46
C GLU A 185 -6.47 35.62 16.72
N THR A 186 -6.63 35.76 15.40
CA THR A 186 -7.84 35.22 14.72
C THR A 186 -7.66 34.46 13.40
N THR A 187 -6.47 33.90 13.11
CA THR A 187 -6.25 33.00 11.95
C THR A 187 -5.36 31.78 12.22
N SER A 188 -5.39 31.20 13.43
CA SER A 188 -4.57 30.02 13.78
C SER A 188 -5.44 28.81 14.17
N VAL A 189 -5.95 28.08 13.18
CA VAL A 189 -6.52 26.74 13.38
C VAL A 189 -5.76 25.81 12.45
N CYS A 190 -4.64 25.26 12.94
CA CYS A 190 -3.61 24.67 12.08
C CYS A 190 -3.66 23.13 11.96
N SER A 191 -4.48 22.44 12.75
CA SER A 191 -4.69 20.98 12.73
C SER A 191 -5.84 20.65 13.69
N GLY A 192 -6.55 19.54 13.45
CA GLY A 192 -7.57 19.00 14.36
C GLY A 192 -6.99 18.15 15.49
N SER A 193 -5.85 17.51 15.26
CA SER A 193 -5.06 16.89 16.32
C SER A 193 -4.22 17.93 17.09
N LEU A 194 -3.94 17.67 18.36
CA LEU A 194 -3.15 18.56 19.22
C LEU A 194 -1.72 18.72 18.70
N ASP A 195 -1.16 17.68 18.12
CA ASP A 195 0.23 17.62 17.68
C ASP A 195 0.41 17.60 16.15
N GLY A 196 -0.65 17.65 15.34
CA GLY A 196 -0.54 17.49 13.89
C GLY A 196 0.36 18.51 13.19
N VAL A 197 0.46 19.74 13.73
CA VAL A 197 1.41 20.75 13.23
C VAL A 197 2.85 20.35 13.53
N GLU A 198 3.14 20.02 14.79
CA GLU A 198 4.47 19.61 15.21
C GLU A 198 4.89 18.32 14.51
N TYR A 199 3.99 17.34 14.47
CA TYR A 199 4.16 16.08 13.78
C TYR A 199 4.48 16.27 12.29
N SER A 200 3.83 17.23 11.63
CA SER A 200 4.10 17.58 10.23
C SER A 200 5.49 18.17 10.03
N LEU A 201 5.93 19.03 10.95
CA LEU A 201 7.20 19.75 10.88
C LEU A 201 8.38 18.97 11.47
N ARG A 202 8.12 17.88 12.21
CA ARG A 202 9.13 17.07 12.88
C ARG A 202 10.12 16.51 11.85
N LYS A 203 11.36 17.02 11.91
CA LYS A 203 12.51 16.57 11.11
C LYS A 203 13.63 15.98 11.97
N GLU A 204 13.33 15.67 13.24
CA GLU A 204 14.32 15.14 14.18
C GLU A 204 15.01 13.89 13.63
N LYS A 205 16.34 13.95 13.57
CA LYS A 205 17.17 12.82 13.17
C LYS A 205 17.01 11.72 14.22
N GLY A 206 16.61 10.52 13.79
CA GLY A 206 16.52 9.32 14.64
C GLY A 206 15.13 8.95 15.14
N VAL A 207 14.10 9.77 14.91
CA VAL A 207 12.70 9.42 15.23
C VAL A 207 11.94 9.05 13.96
N MET A 208 11.44 7.82 13.87
CA MET A 208 10.64 7.37 12.74
C MET A 208 9.22 7.95 12.84
N LYS A 209 8.88 8.84 11.91
CA LYS A 209 7.52 9.36 11.74
C LYS A 209 6.62 8.27 11.13
N MET A 210 5.47 8.03 11.75
CA MET A 210 4.40 7.17 11.23
C MET A 210 3.70 7.81 10.02
N SER A 211 3.26 6.97 9.11
CA SER A 211 2.58 7.28 7.86
C SER A 211 1.67 6.10 7.54
N VAL A 212 0.64 6.35 6.75
CA VAL A 212 -0.32 5.28 6.44
C VAL A 212 0.31 4.09 5.68
N PRO A 213 1.31 4.26 4.77
CA PRO A 213 2.06 3.11 4.23
C PRO A 213 2.75 2.25 5.30
N GLN A 214 3.19 2.84 6.42
CA GLN A 214 3.76 2.06 7.50
C GLN A 214 2.69 1.25 8.25
N THR A 215 1.41 1.63 8.25
CA THR A 215 0.37 0.81 8.90
C THR A 215 0.25 -0.56 8.23
N LEU A 216 0.33 -0.61 6.90
CA LEU A 216 0.42 -1.87 6.15
C LEU A 216 1.74 -2.62 6.42
N ALA A 217 2.85 -1.91 6.63
CA ALA A 217 4.11 -2.53 7.01
C ALA A 217 4.03 -3.22 8.38
N PHE A 218 3.36 -2.60 9.37
CA PHE A 218 3.07 -3.23 10.66
C PHE A 218 2.18 -4.46 10.50
N CYS A 219 1.13 -4.39 9.68
CA CYS A 219 0.26 -5.53 9.38
C CYS A 219 1.06 -6.69 8.76
N TYR A 220 1.87 -6.42 7.74
CA TYR A 220 2.68 -7.45 7.09
C TYR A 220 3.77 -8.04 8.00
N LEU A 221 4.44 -7.22 8.81
CA LEU A 221 5.37 -7.72 9.82
C LEU A 221 4.65 -8.67 10.81
N SER A 222 3.40 -8.36 11.16
CA SER A 222 2.62 -9.22 12.06
C SER A 222 2.24 -10.55 11.39
N LEU A 223 1.82 -10.52 10.12
CA LEU A 223 1.56 -11.71 9.30
C LEU A 223 2.81 -12.59 9.19
N LEU A 224 3.96 -11.97 8.90
CA LEU A 224 5.23 -12.67 8.77
C LEU A 224 5.70 -13.30 10.09
N TRP A 225 5.50 -12.60 11.21
CA TRP A 225 5.83 -13.12 12.54
C TRP A 225 5.06 -14.41 12.87
N GLN A 226 3.78 -14.45 12.49
CA GLN A 226 2.93 -15.63 12.68
C GLN A 226 3.05 -16.68 11.57
N ARG A 227 3.77 -16.38 10.48
CA ARG A 227 3.90 -17.24 9.29
C ARG A 227 2.55 -17.53 8.62
N GLU A 228 1.70 -16.49 8.59
CA GLU A 228 0.38 -16.52 7.97
C GLU A 228 0.44 -16.70 6.45
N THR A 229 -0.69 -17.12 5.87
CA THR A 229 -0.82 -17.47 4.44
C THR A 229 -0.78 -16.27 3.48
N ILE A 230 -1.11 -15.08 3.97
CA ILE A 230 -1.25 -13.86 3.17
C ILE A 230 0.12 -13.29 2.83
N THR A 231 0.50 -13.28 1.54
CA THR A 231 1.76 -12.68 1.09
C THR A 231 1.67 -11.16 1.01
N LEU A 232 2.80 -10.48 0.75
CA LEU A 232 2.78 -9.03 0.58
C LEU A 232 1.93 -8.65 -0.64
N SER A 233 2.09 -9.33 -1.78
CA SER A 233 1.24 -9.10 -2.95
C SER A 233 -0.25 -9.32 -2.66
N ASP A 234 -0.63 -10.33 -1.85
CA ASP A 234 -2.02 -10.54 -1.46
C ASP A 234 -2.55 -9.38 -0.59
N LEU A 235 -1.78 -8.94 0.40
CA LEU A 235 -2.13 -7.80 1.27
C LEU A 235 -2.41 -6.54 0.44
N LEU A 236 -1.54 -6.25 -0.54
CA LEU A 236 -1.71 -5.08 -1.40
C LEU A 236 -2.91 -5.21 -2.34
N ARG A 237 -3.14 -6.42 -2.88
CA ARG A 237 -4.34 -6.71 -3.68
C ARG A 237 -5.61 -6.48 -2.85
N PHE A 238 -5.67 -6.97 -1.62
CA PHE A 238 -6.83 -6.78 -0.74
C PHE A 238 -7.09 -5.32 -0.38
N VAL A 239 -6.07 -4.47 -0.42
CA VAL A 239 -6.24 -3.01 -0.34
C VAL A 239 -6.83 -2.44 -1.63
N GLU A 240 -6.33 -2.85 -2.80
CA GLU A 240 -6.89 -2.43 -4.10
C GLU A 240 -8.35 -2.87 -4.29
N GLU A 241 -8.72 -4.03 -3.75
CA GLU A 241 -10.07 -4.61 -3.77
C GLU A 241 -10.97 -4.09 -2.63
N GLU A 242 -10.51 -3.11 -1.85
CA GLU A 242 -11.24 -2.49 -0.73
C GLU A 242 -11.66 -3.46 0.40
N HIS A 243 -10.99 -4.61 0.52
CA HIS A 243 -11.18 -5.53 1.65
C HIS A 243 -10.42 -5.05 2.89
N ILE A 244 -9.30 -4.35 2.71
CA ILE A 244 -8.50 -3.79 3.80
C ILE A 244 -8.52 -2.26 3.72
N PRO A 245 -8.99 -1.56 4.76
CA PRO A 245 -9.07 -0.11 4.75
C PRO A 245 -7.68 0.51 4.71
N TYR A 246 -7.44 1.39 3.73
CA TYR A 246 -6.15 2.06 3.54
C TYR A 246 -6.36 3.44 2.95
N ILE A 247 -6.99 3.51 1.77
CA ILE A 247 -7.50 4.76 1.24
C ILE A 247 -8.73 5.13 2.06
N HIS A 248 -8.84 6.40 2.45
CA HIS A 248 -9.95 6.91 3.26
C HIS A 248 -10.15 6.26 4.62
N ALA A 249 -9.15 5.54 5.16
CA ALA A 249 -9.27 4.89 6.46
C ALA A 249 -9.68 5.88 7.58
N PHE A 250 -9.29 7.15 7.45
CA PHE A 250 -9.68 8.24 8.36
C PHE A 250 -11.20 8.49 8.45
N GLN A 251 -12.00 8.05 7.49
CA GLN A 251 -13.46 8.29 7.50
C GLN A 251 -14.19 7.52 8.61
N HIS A 252 -13.59 6.41 9.05
CA HIS A 252 -14.07 5.56 10.13
C HIS A 252 -13.58 6.03 11.50
N PHE A 253 -12.91 7.19 11.59
CA PHE A 253 -12.57 7.76 12.89
C PHE A 253 -13.84 8.16 13.63
N PRO A 254 -13.85 8.09 14.97
CA PRO A 254 -14.93 8.59 15.80
C PRO A 254 -15.31 10.02 15.41
N GLU A 255 -16.59 10.37 15.52
CA GLU A 255 -17.07 11.70 15.13
C GLU A 255 -16.40 12.81 15.93
N GLU A 256 -15.95 12.50 17.15
CA GLU A 256 -15.25 13.37 18.06
C GLU A 256 -13.82 13.70 17.57
N MET A 257 -13.20 12.83 16.77
CA MET A 257 -11.87 13.06 16.18
C MET A 257 -11.98 13.86 14.89
N LYS A 258 -12.12 15.18 15.00
CA LYS A 258 -12.23 16.08 13.83
C LYS A 258 -10.86 16.24 13.16
N LEU A 259 -10.77 15.92 11.85
CA LEU A 259 -9.56 16.09 11.04
C LEU A 259 -9.65 17.34 10.15
N TYR A 260 -8.63 18.19 10.18
CA TYR A 260 -8.48 19.32 9.26
C TYR A 260 -7.04 19.86 9.27
N GLY A 261 -6.74 20.83 8.42
CA GLY A 261 -5.42 21.47 8.38
C GLY A 261 -4.32 20.49 8.02
N ARG A 262 -3.29 20.41 8.88
CA ARG A 262 -2.13 19.53 8.68
C ARG A 262 -2.48 18.04 8.70
N ASP A 263 -3.56 17.64 9.36
CA ASP A 263 -3.97 16.23 9.44
C ASP A 263 -4.27 15.64 8.07
N LYS A 264 -4.76 16.47 7.14
CA LYS A 264 -4.97 16.09 5.75
C LYS A 264 -3.70 15.52 5.11
N GLY A 265 -2.56 16.18 5.33
CA GLY A 265 -1.27 15.71 4.80
C GLY A 265 -0.68 14.50 5.52
N ILE A 266 -1.28 14.08 6.64
CA ILE A 266 -0.84 12.94 7.45
C ILE A 266 -1.64 11.69 7.08
N PHE A 267 -2.98 11.83 6.97
CA PHE A 267 -3.90 10.70 6.81
C PHE A 267 -4.52 10.56 5.43
N ALA A 268 -4.56 11.61 4.60
CA ALA A 268 -5.12 11.50 3.25
C ALA A 268 -4.08 10.94 2.28
N ILE A 269 -4.36 9.74 1.77
CA ILE A 269 -3.61 9.14 0.66
C ILE A 269 -4.47 9.15 -0.60
N GLU A 270 -3.83 9.45 -1.73
CA GLU A 270 -4.46 9.50 -3.05
C GLU A 270 -3.73 8.57 -4.04
N SER A 271 -3.21 7.46 -3.54
CA SER A 271 -2.55 6.42 -4.34
C SER A 271 -2.69 5.03 -3.69
N TRP A 272 -2.79 3.99 -4.53
CA TRP A 272 -2.70 2.61 -4.05
C TRP A 272 -1.29 2.29 -3.52
N PRO A 273 -1.17 1.34 -2.58
CA PRO A 273 0.12 0.98 -2.03
C PRO A 273 1.01 0.34 -3.09
N ASN A 274 2.30 0.69 -3.08
CA ASN A 274 3.28 0.15 -4.01
C ASN A 274 4.17 -0.89 -3.30
N TYR A 275 4.36 -2.06 -3.91
CA TYR A 275 5.12 -3.17 -3.34
C TYR A 275 6.50 -2.74 -2.81
N GLU A 276 7.32 -2.07 -3.62
CA GLU A 276 8.68 -1.69 -3.22
C GLU A 276 8.68 -0.65 -2.09
N VAL A 277 7.73 0.29 -2.14
CA VAL A 277 7.59 1.30 -1.09
C VAL A 277 7.22 0.63 0.24
N ILE A 278 6.24 -0.27 0.24
CA ILE A 278 5.81 -0.97 1.45
C ILE A 278 6.90 -1.92 1.95
N PHE A 279 7.56 -2.66 1.05
CA PHE A 279 8.70 -3.52 1.40
C PHE A 279 9.84 -2.73 2.07
N LYS A 280 10.16 -1.55 1.55
CA LYS A 280 11.12 -0.65 2.21
C LYS A 280 10.64 -0.21 3.60
N LYS A 281 9.35 0.10 3.74
CA LYS A 281 8.75 0.45 5.05
C LYS A 281 8.78 -0.71 6.04
N ILE A 282 8.59 -1.94 5.60
CA ILE A 282 8.72 -3.16 6.44
C ILE A 282 10.11 -3.22 7.06
N ILE A 283 11.16 -3.02 6.27
CA ILE A 283 12.54 -3.00 6.76
C ILE A 283 12.77 -1.82 7.70
N GLU A 284 12.37 -0.60 7.30
CA GLU A 284 12.51 0.59 8.13
C GLU A 284 11.82 0.43 9.49
N VAL A 285 10.60 -0.13 9.53
CA VAL A 285 9.83 -0.36 10.77
C VAL A 285 10.54 -1.41 11.62
N ALA A 286 10.88 -2.56 11.04
CA ALA A 286 11.50 -3.65 11.79
C ALA A 286 12.84 -3.25 12.40
N THR A 287 13.68 -2.53 11.64
CA THR A 287 14.94 -1.97 12.15
C THR A 287 14.69 -0.89 13.19
N PHE A 288 13.76 0.06 12.97
CA PHE A 288 13.46 1.10 13.96
C PHE A 288 12.98 0.51 15.29
N LEU A 289 12.21 -0.58 15.25
CA LEU A 289 11.73 -1.25 16.43
C LEU A 289 12.82 -2.08 17.14
N ASP A 290 13.96 -2.37 16.51
CA ASP A 290 14.92 -3.40 16.92
C ASP A 290 14.22 -4.76 17.10
N LEU A 291 13.38 -5.16 16.14
CA LEU A 291 12.73 -6.47 16.22
C LEU A 291 13.79 -7.59 16.20
N PRO A 292 13.60 -8.67 16.98
CA PRO A 292 14.51 -9.80 16.93
C PRO A 292 14.38 -10.52 15.59
N ARG A 293 15.21 -11.55 15.41
CA ARG A 293 15.03 -12.51 14.33
C ARG A 293 13.63 -13.11 14.38
N PHE A 294 13.00 -13.17 13.22
CA PHE A 294 11.68 -13.76 13.10
C PHE A 294 11.76 -15.29 13.20
N PRO A 295 10.64 -15.94 13.54
CA PRO A 295 10.57 -17.39 13.54
C PRO A 295 10.92 -18.03 12.20
N ASP A 296 11.34 -19.29 12.27
CA ASP A 296 11.84 -20.05 11.13
C ASP A 296 10.74 -20.36 10.12
N ILE A 297 11.04 -20.17 8.83
CA ILE A 297 10.20 -20.62 7.72
C ILE A 297 10.70 -21.99 7.31
N THR A 298 9.98 -23.02 7.74
CA THR A 298 10.25 -24.43 7.42
C THR A 298 9.50 -24.85 6.15
N GLU A 299 9.78 -26.05 5.63
CA GLU A 299 9.15 -26.58 4.40
C GLU A 299 7.62 -26.64 4.46
N ASN A 300 7.04 -26.76 5.66
CA ASN A 300 5.60 -26.83 5.89
C ASN A 300 4.94 -25.44 6.00
N CYS A 301 5.71 -24.36 6.09
CA CYS A 301 5.18 -23.02 6.21
C CYS A 301 4.74 -22.49 4.83
N TYR A 302 3.60 -21.83 4.75
CA TYR A 302 3.06 -21.31 3.48
C TYR A 302 4.02 -20.39 2.71
N LEU A 303 4.86 -19.63 3.43
CA LEU A 303 5.87 -18.74 2.83
C LEU A 303 7.08 -19.48 2.24
N HIS A 304 7.18 -20.79 2.43
CA HIS A 304 8.25 -21.58 1.84
C HIS A 304 8.12 -21.61 0.31
N PRO A 305 9.23 -21.45 -0.44
CA PRO A 305 9.20 -21.38 -1.90
C PRO A 305 8.47 -22.54 -2.58
N ASN A 306 8.55 -23.76 -2.05
CA ASN A 306 7.83 -24.90 -2.65
C ASN A 306 6.31 -24.70 -2.60
N ILE A 307 5.76 -24.31 -1.44
CA ILE A 307 4.31 -24.11 -1.30
C ILE A 307 3.85 -22.91 -2.15
N LEU A 308 4.60 -21.80 -2.12
CA LEU A 308 4.30 -20.64 -2.96
C LEU A 308 4.42 -20.96 -4.46
N CYS A 309 5.39 -21.77 -4.88
CA CYS A 309 5.49 -22.20 -6.28
C CYS A 309 4.22 -22.95 -6.70
N MET A 310 3.72 -23.88 -5.87
CA MET A 310 2.47 -24.57 -6.16
C MET A 310 1.29 -23.59 -6.27
N LYS A 311 1.15 -22.65 -5.31
CA LYS A 311 0.12 -21.58 -5.36
C LYS A 311 0.16 -20.85 -6.71
N TYR A 312 1.32 -20.35 -7.11
CA TYR A 312 1.42 -19.55 -8.34
C TYR A 312 1.31 -20.39 -9.62
N LEU A 313 1.73 -21.66 -9.63
CA LEU A 313 1.47 -22.58 -10.75
C LEU A 313 -0.05 -22.77 -10.96
N MET A 314 -0.79 -22.95 -9.86
CA MET A 314 -2.25 -23.06 -9.91
C MET A 314 -2.90 -21.75 -10.39
N GLU A 315 -2.44 -20.60 -9.86
CA GLU A 315 -2.91 -19.26 -10.23
C GLU A 315 -2.80 -18.99 -11.73
N VAL A 316 -1.69 -19.37 -12.38
CA VAL A 316 -1.48 -19.15 -13.81
C VAL A 316 -1.84 -20.35 -14.69
N ASN A 317 -2.63 -21.29 -14.15
CA ASN A 317 -3.13 -22.45 -14.90
C ASN A 317 -2.02 -23.28 -15.55
N LEU A 318 -0.90 -23.50 -14.85
CA LEU A 318 0.20 -24.36 -15.32
C LEU A 318 0.05 -25.79 -14.79
N PRO A 319 0.63 -26.81 -15.46
CA PRO A 319 0.55 -28.20 -15.01
C PRO A 319 1.14 -28.41 -13.61
N GLY A 320 0.45 -29.18 -12.78
CA GLY A 320 0.92 -29.53 -11.43
C GLY A 320 2.25 -30.29 -11.45
N GLU A 321 2.53 -31.07 -12.50
CA GLU A 321 3.82 -31.77 -12.67
C GLU A 321 5.03 -30.82 -12.72
N MET A 322 4.82 -29.55 -13.09
CA MET A 322 5.89 -28.55 -13.11
C MET A 322 6.44 -28.26 -11.70
N HIS A 323 5.66 -28.54 -10.66
CA HIS A 323 6.07 -28.35 -9.28
C HIS A 323 7.35 -29.15 -8.94
N ASN A 324 7.50 -30.36 -9.49
CA ASN A 324 8.70 -31.18 -9.31
C ASN A 324 9.97 -30.46 -9.80
N VAL A 325 9.88 -29.73 -10.92
CA VAL A 325 10.99 -28.96 -11.47
C VAL A 325 11.27 -27.74 -10.57
N THR A 326 10.24 -27.07 -10.08
CA THR A 326 10.42 -25.95 -9.13
C THR A 326 11.12 -26.39 -7.84
N CYS A 327 10.72 -27.51 -7.25
CA CYS A 327 11.37 -28.09 -6.08
C CYS A 327 12.84 -28.44 -6.33
N LEU A 328 13.16 -28.97 -7.52
CA LEU A 328 14.55 -29.25 -7.91
C LEU A 328 15.38 -27.97 -7.97
N VAL A 329 14.83 -26.88 -8.52
CA VAL A 329 15.50 -25.57 -8.57
C VAL A 329 15.70 -25.01 -7.17
N VAL A 330 14.69 -25.07 -6.30
CA VAL A 330 14.79 -24.61 -4.90
C VAL A 330 15.90 -25.36 -4.16
N LYS A 331 15.91 -26.68 -4.24
CA LYS A 331 16.93 -27.55 -3.64
C LYS A 331 18.33 -27.27 -4.20
N SER A 332 18.46 -27.16 -5.51
CA SER A 332 19.77 -26.95 -6.16
C SER A 332 20.37 -25.56 -5.89
N THR A 333 19.54 -24.56 -5.59
CA THR A 333 19.99 -23.19 -5.33
C THR A 333 20.14 -22.88 -3.83
N GLY A 334 19.66 -23.76 -2.95
CA GLY A 334 19.68 -23.58 -1.49
C GLY A 334 18.87 -22.36 -1.03
N ILE A 335 17.83 -21.98 -1.79
CA ILE A 335 16.93 -20.87 -1.40
C ILE A 335 15.77 -21.34 -0.52
N GLY A 336 15.56 -22.65 -0.39
CA GLY A 336 14.58 -23.22 0.56
C GLY A 336 15.13 -23.37 1.99
N GLU A 337 16.44 -23.17 2.17
CA GLU A 337 17.08 -23.36 3.48
C GLU A 337 16.57 -22.35 4.51
N VAL A 338 16.33 -22.81 5.74
CA VAL A 338 15.79 -21.99 6.84
C VAL A 338 16.62 -20.72 7.06
N ASP A 339 17.95 -20.84 7.08
CA ASP A 339 18.85 -19.69 7.27
C ASP A 339 18.77 -18.68 6.13
N PHE A 340 18.37 -19.10 4.94
CA PHE A 340 18.18 -18.20 3.81
C PHE A 340 16.83 -17.49 3.89
N LEU A 341 15.78 -18.18 4.32
CA LEU A 341 14.41 -17.67 4.38
C LEU A 341 14.12 -16.84 5.65
N ARG A 342 14.88 -17.03 6.73
CA ARG A 342 14.64 -16.33 8.00
C ARG A 342 14.82 -14.82 7.86
N PHE A 343 13.78 -14.06 8.22
CA PHE A 343 13.85 -12.59 8.24
C PHE A 343 14.58 -12.10 9.49
N ASP A 344 15.72 -11.43 9.30
CA ASP A 344 16.52 -10.81 10.35
C ASP A 344 16.72 -9.31 10.06
N PRO A 345 16.02 -8.41 10.77
CA PRO A 345 16.09 -6.97 10.52
C PRO A 345 17.33 -6.27 11.12
N ILE A 346 18.11 -6.94 11.98
CA ILE A 346 19.26 -6.34 12.68
C ILE A 346 20.60 -6.77 12.05
N ALA A 347 20.64 -7.93 11.39
CA ALA A 347 21.86 -8.39 10.72
C ALA A 347 22.36 -7.37 9.67
N LYS A 348 23.61 -6.91 9.80
CA LYS A 348 24.26 -5.96 8.85
C LYS A 348 24.34 -6.47 7.39
N LYS A 349 24.06 -7.76 7.15
CA LYS A 349 23.95 -8.41 5.83
C LYS A 349 22.53 -8.92 5.55
N ALA A 350 21.50 -8.35 6.17
CA ALA A 350 20.11 -8.79 6.04
C ALA A 350 19.73 -8.93 4.56
N LYS A 351 19.68 -10.17 4.09
CA LYS A 351 19.01 -10.51 2.84
C LYS A 351 17.53 -10.59 3.19
N THR A 352 16.81 -9.50 2.99
CA THR A 352 15.37 -9.49 3.17
C THR A 352 14.75 -10.23 2.00
N VAL A 353 14.11 -11.37 2.28
CA VAL A 353 13.52 -12.22 1.24
C VAL A 353 12.14 -11.69 0.85
N LYS A 354 11.94 -11.50 -0.45
CA LYS A 354 10.63 -11.24 -1.06
C LYS A 354 10.03 -12.60 -1.46
N TYR A 355 9.34 -13.26 -0.52
CA TYR A 355 8.95 -14.68 -0.64
C TYR A 355 8.14 -14.98 -1.92
N ASP A 356 7.16 -14.15 -2.23
CA ASP A 356 6.31 -14.26 -3.42
C ASP A 356 7.09 -14.00 -4.72
N VAL A 357 7.88 -12.94 -4.78
CA VAL A 357 8.73 -12.62 -5.94
C VAL A 357 9.75 -13.74 -6.20
N GLN A 358 10.34 -14.30 -5.16
CA GLN A 358 11.30 -15.39 -5.27
C GLN A 358 10.65 -16.67 -5.78
N ALA A 359 9.51 -17.08 -5.23
CA ALA A 359 8.79 -18.27 -5.68
C ALA A 359 8.39 -18.15 -7.15
N VAL A 360 7.87 -17.00 -7.56
CA VAL A 360 7.57 -16.72 -8.97
C VAL A 360 8.83 -16.77 -9.84
N ALA A 361 9.95 -16.19 -9.40
CA ALA A 361 11.20 -16.25 -10.15
C ALA A 361 11.70 -17.69 -10.33
N VAL A 362 11.48 -18.60 -9.35
CA VAL A 362 11.73 -20.04 -9.51
C VAL A 362 10.86 -20.63 -10.63
N ILE A 363 9.56 -20.31 -10.67
CA ILE A 363 8.67 -20.78 -11.74
C ILE A 363 9.17 -20.29 -13.11
N VAL A 364 9.57 -19.03 -13.23
CA VAL A 364 10.14 -18.50 -14.48
C VAL A 364 11.39 -19.28 -14.90
N VAL A 365 12.29 -19.59 -13.96
CA VAL A 365 13.48 -20.42 -14.24
C VAL A 365 13.07 -21.84 -14.67
N ALA A 366 12.07 -22.44 -14.03
CA ALA A 366 11.55 -23.76 -14.39
C ALA A 366 10.96 -23.77 -15.81
N LEU A 367 10.19 -22.74 -16.17
CA LEU A 367 9.67 -22.55 -17.53
C LEU A 367 10.79 -22.42 -18.55
N LYS A 368 11.86 -21.66 -18.25
CA LYS A 368 13.05 -21.59 -19.11
C LYS A 368 13.77 -22.93 -19.25
N LEU A 369 13.85 -23.73 -18.19
CA LEU A 369 14.46 -25.07 -18.27
C LEU A 369 13.66 -25.99 -19.18
N LEU A 370 12.34 -25.96 -19.08
CA LEU A 370 11.43 -26.83 -19.84
C LEU A 370 11.26 -26.40 -21.29
N PHE A 371 11.02 -25.11 -21.51
CA PHE A 371 10.55 -24.58 -22.80
C PHE A 371 11.54 -23.64 -23.48
N LEU A 372 12.68 -23.33 -22.85
CA LEU A 372 13.68 -22.35 -23.27
C LEU A 372 13.17 -20.90 -23.33
N LEU A 373 11.91 -20.66 -23.71
CA LEU A 373 11.29 -19.35 -23.87
C LEU A 373 12.11 -18.50 -24.85
N ASP A 374 12.35 -19.01 -26.05
CA ASP A 374 13.17 -18.38 -27.10
C ASP A 374 12.39 -18.06 -28.38
N ASP A 375 11.07 -18.02 -28.27
CA ASP A 375 10.11 -17.87 -29.36
C ASP A 375 10.21 -18.95 -30.44
N ASN A 376 10.82 -20.10 -30.14
CA ASN A 376 10.97 -21.19 -31.10
C ASN A 376 10.66 -22.56 -30.49
N LEU A 377 11.38 -22.93 -29.43
CA LEU A 377 11.30 -24.27 -28.84
C LEU A 377 9.92 -24.52 -28.22
N GLU A 378 9.39 -23.56 -27.47
CA GLU A 378 8.07 -23.64 -26.83
C GLU A 378 6.94 -23.90 -27.85
N TRP A 379 7.02 -23.26 -29.02
CA TRP A 379 6.03 -23.40 -30.09
C TRP A 379 6.20 -24.71 -30.84
N SER A 380 7.44 -25.16 -31.02
CA SER A 380 7.76 -26.44 -31.64
C SER A 380 7.29 -27.61 -30.77
N LEU A 381 7.53 -27.54 -29.45
CA LEU A 381 7.01 -28.51 -28.47
C LEU A 381 5.48 -28.50 -28.43
N SER A 382 4.84 -27.33 -28.55
CA SER A 382 3.38 -27.22 -28.65
C SER A 382 2.82 -27.93 -29.89
N ASN A 383 3.49 -27.84 -31.05
CA ASN A 383 3.08 -28.57 -32.26
C ASN A 383 3.15 -30.09 -32.07
N ILE A 384 4.16 -30.57 -31.32
CA ILE A 384 4.29 -31.99 -30.98
C ILE A 384 3.17 -32.42 -30.01
N ALA A 385 2.94 -31.63 -28.95
CA ALA A 385 1.88 -31.89 -27.97
C ALA A 385 0.49 -31.90 -28.63
N LYS A 386 0.20 -30.96 -29.53
CA LYS A 386 -1.06 -30.92 -30.30
C LYS A 386 -1.27 -32.21 -31.10
N LYS A 387 -0.26 -32.64 -31.87
CA LYS A 387 -0.32 -33.89 -32.65
C LYS A 387 -0.52 -35.13 -31.77
N TYR A 388 0.09 -35.17 -30.59
CA TYR A 388 -0.11 -36.24 -29.63
C TYR A 388 -1.56 -36.24 -29.10
N ASN A 389 -2.04 -35.08 -28.63
CA ASN A 389 -3.37 -34.93 -28.04
C ASN A 389 -4.51 -35.19 -29.04
N GLU A 390 -4.30 -34.90 -30.33
CA GLU A 390 -5.28 -35.22 -31.38
C GLU A 390 -5.38 -36.73 -31.65
N LYS A 391 -4.27 -37.46 -31.48
CA LYS A 391 -4.18 -38.91 -31.71
C LYS A 391 -4.58 -39.74 -30.49
N ASN A 392 -4.26 -39.25 -29.29
CA ASN A 392 -4.46 -39.98 -28.03
C ASN A 392 -5.46 -39.21 -27.17
N LYS A 393 -6.75 -39.53 -27.33
CA LYS A 393 -7.84 -38.89 -26.59
C LYS A 393 -8.11 -39.53 -25.21
N GLU A 394 -7.68 -40.77 -25.02
CA GLU A 394 -7.92 -41.55 -23.79
C GLU A 394 -6.82 -41.33 -22.75
N ASP A 395 -5.60 -41.02 -23.19
CA ASP A 395 -4.47 -40.74 -22.32
C ASP A 395 -4.50 -39.31 -21.77
N LYS A 396 -3.75 -39.11 -20.68
CA LYS A 396 -3.51 -37.78 -20.11
C LYS A 396 -2.92 -36.84 -21.18
N PRO A 397 -3.56 -35.69 -21.47
CA PRO A 397 -3.11 -34.80 -22.54
C PRO A 397 -1.75 -34.21 -22.20
N TRP A 398 -0.89 -34.10 -23.20
CA TRP A 398 0.37 -33.38 -23.09
C TRP A 398 0.11 -31.88 -23.01
N PHE A 399 0.93 -31.19 -22.22
CA PHE A 399 0.82 -29.74 -22.09
C PHE A 399 1.17 -29.03 -23.41
N ASP A 400 0.23 -28.20 -23.88
CA ASP A 400 0.36 -27.40 -25.09
C ASP A 400 0.56 -25.93 -24.67
N PHE A 401 1.83 -25.48 -24.70
CA PHE A 401 2.21 -24.13 -24.29
C PHE A 401 1.49 -23.06 -25.13
N ARG A 402 1.24 -23.31 -26.42
CA ARG A 402 0.54 -22.38 -27.30
C ARG A 402 -0.91 -22.18 -26.88
N LYS A 403 -1.63 -23.27 -26.60
CA LYS A 403 -3.01 -23.17 -26.10
C LYS A 403 -3.07 -22.49 -24.74
N TRP A 404 -2.16 -22.85 -23.83
CA TRP A 404 -2.04 -22.22 -22.53
C TRP A 404 -1.79 -20.71 -22.66
N TYR A 405 -0.84 -20.30 -23.50
CA TYR A 405 -0.53 -18.88 -23.76
C TYR A 405 -1.78 -18.13 -24.24
N GLN A 406 -2.55 -18.69 -25.18
CA GLN A 406 -3.76 -18.04 -25.72
C GLN A 406 -4.83 -17.84 -24.63
N VAL A 407 -5.09 -18.87 -23.84
CA VAL A 407 -6.06 -18.84 -22.74
C VAL A 407 -5.63 -17.82 -21.69
N MET A 408 -4.35 -17.87 -21.30
CA MET A 408 -3.81 -17.02 -20.26
C MET A 408 -3.70 -15.57 -20.71
N LYS A 409 -3.34 -15.32 -21.98
CA LYS A 409 -3.33 -13.97 -22.57
C LYS A 409 -4.72 -13.34 -22.57
N LYS A 410 -5.75 -14.06 -23.02
CA LYS A 410 -7.13 -13.56 -22.96
C LYS A 410 -7.54 -13.23 -21.53
N ALA A 411 -7.28 -14.14 -20.59
CA ALA A 411 -7.66 -13.95 -19.19
C ALA A 411 -6.94 -12.77 -18.52
N ILE A 412 -5.64 -12.57 -18.77
CA ILE A 412 -4.91 -11.43 -18.21
C ILE A 412 -5.36 -10.11 -18.85
N ASP A 413 -5.59 -10.06 -20.17
CA ASP A 413 -6.02 -8.85 -20.86
C ASP A 413 -7.38 -8.38 -20.32
N GLU A 414 -8.34 -9.31 -20.14
CA GLU A 414 -9.63 -9.00 -19.50
C GLU A 414 -9.49 -8.52 -18.05
N LYS A 415 -8.63 -9.16 -17.26
CA LYS A 415 -8.39 -8.76 -15.86
C LYS A 415 -7.71 -7.39 -15.78
N LYS A 416 -6.75 -7.13 -16.66
CA LYS A 416 -6.06 -5.85 -16.74
C LYS A 416 -7.02 -4.73 -17.13
N GLN A 417 -7.88 -4.96 -18.12
CA GLN A 417 -8.92 -4.02 -18.51
C GLN A 417 -9.86 -3.71 -17.33
N LYS A 418 -10.40 -4.74 -16.66
CA LYS A 418 -11.26 -4.55 -15.47
C LYS A 418 -10.56 -3.77 -14.36
N TRP A 419 -9.27 -4.02 -14.15
CA TRP A 419 -8.48 -3.31 -13.16
C TRP A 419 -8.21 -1.85 -13.54
N GLU A 420 -7.95 -1.55 -14.82
CA GLU A 420 -7.80 -0.19 -15.33
C GLU A 420 -9.12 0.60 -15.24
N GLU A 421 -10.25 -0.04 -15.55
CA GLU A 421 -11.58 0.53 -15.38
C GLU A 421 -11.90 0.80 -13.91
N ALA A 422 -11.62 -0.15 -13.01
CA ALA A 422 -11.79 0.03 -11.58
C ALA A 422 -10.94 1.18 -11.05
N ARG A 423 -9.67 1.28 -11.49
CA ARG A 423 -8.77 2.39 -11.15
C ARG A 423 -9.31 3.74 -11.63
N ALA A 424 -9.82 3.80 -12.86
CA ALA A 424 -10.37 5.03 -13.44
C ALA A 424 -11.64 5.48 -12.71
N LYS A 425 -12.47 4.53 -12.26
CA LYS A 425 -13.70 4.77 -11.50
C LYS A 425 -13.47 4.96 -10.00
N PHE A 426 -12.26 4.70 -9.51
CA PHE A 426 -11.96 4.71 -8.08
C PHE A 426 -12.19 6.09 -7.46
N LEU A 427 -12.89 6.15 -6.34
CA LEU A 427 -13.19 7.39 -5.65
C LEU A 427 -12.00 7.83 -4.78
N TRP A 428 -11.07 8.58 -5.36
CA TRP A 428 -9.88 9.10 -4.66
C TRP A 428 -10.16 10.18 -3.61
N LYS A 429 -11.35 10.76 -3.59
CA LYS A 429 -11.77 11.78 -2.61
C LYS A 429 -12.90 11.24 -1.76
N GLY A 430 -12.67 11.21 -0.45
CA GLY A 430 -13.60 10.66 0.50
C GLY A 430 -14.94 11.39 0.59
N GLU A 431 -15.92 10.74 1.21
CA GLU A 431 -17.24 11.31 1.48
C GLU A 431 -17.16 12.46 2.47
N LYS A 432 -16.34 12.30 3.51
CA LYS A 432 -16.01 13.34 4.49
C LYS A 432 -14.80 14.14 3.99
N PRO A 433 -14.98 15.34 3.39
CA PRO A 433 -13.88 16.03 2.74
C PRO A 433 -12.99 16.76 3.75
N LEU A 434 -11.67 16.61 3.62
CA LEU A 434 -10.70 17.30 4.47
C LEU A 434 -10.34 18.68 3.90
N TYR A 435 -10.37 19.70 4.76
CA TYR A 435 -10.09 21.10 4.46
C TYR A 435 -8.89 21.63 5.25
N TYR A 436 -8.20 22.64 4.73
CA TYR A 436 -6.98 23.19 5.34
C TYR A 436 -7.28 24.19 6.47
N SER A 437 -8.35 24.97 6.33
CA SER A 437 -8.74 25.96 7.33
C SER A 437 -10.26 26.04 7.46
N ALA A 438 -10.73 26.61 8.57
CA ALA A 438 -12.15 26.89 8.77
C ALA A 438 -12.75 27.77 7.65
N ILE A 439 -11.90 28.60 7.02
CA ILE A 439 -12.27 29.47 5.90
C ILE A 439 -12.54 28.65 4.63
N ASP A 440 -11.77 27.58 4.41
CA ASP A 440 -11.94 26.71 3.24
C ASP A 440 -13.11 25.73 3.40
N ARG A 441 -13.55 25.45 4.63
CA ARG A 441 -14.60 24.46 4.93
C ARG A 441 -15.84 24.65 4.04
N PRO A 442 -16.48 25.84 3.96
CA PRO A 442 -17.67 26.01 3.12
C PRO A 442 -17.40 25.77 1.63
N VAL A 443 -16.22 26.17 1.13
CA VAL A 443 -15.85 26.01 -0.29
C VAL A 443 -15.63 24.53 -0.62
N VAL A 444 -14.95 23.79 0.25
CA VAL A 444 -14.67 22.38 0.08
C VAL A 444 -15.96 21.56 0.09
N TYR A 445 -16.89 21.85 1.00
CA TYR A 445 -18.20 21.19 1.06
C TYR A 445 -19.04 21.50 -0.18
N LYS A 446 -19.15 22.77 -0.58
CA LYS A 446 -19.85 23.14 -1.83
C LYS A 446 -19.29 22.43 -3.06
N ARG A 447 -17.96 22.35 -3.18
CA ARG A 447 -17.31 21.60 -4.28
C ARG A 447 -17.67 20.12 -4.22
N ARG A 448 -17.73 19.52 -3.04
CA ARG A 448 -18.12 18.11 -2.89
C ARG A 448 -19.57 17.90 -3.28
N GLU A 449 -20.49 18.75 -2.84
CA GLU A 449 -21.91 18.72 -3.23
C GLU A 449 -22.07 18.85 -4.74
N MET A 450 -21.35 19.79 -5.37
CA MET A 450 -21.34 19.93 -6.83
C MET A 450 -20.83 18.67 -7.52
N VAL A 451 -19.75 18.05 -7.03
CA VAL A 451 -19.22 16.79 -7.58
C VAL A 451 -20.24 15.66 -7.45
N VAL A 452 -20.87 15.51 -6.28
CA VAL A 452 -21.91 14.49 -6.05
C VAL A 452 -23.13 14.72 -6.95
N SER A 453 -23.55 15.97 -7.10
CA SER A 453 -24.65 16.36 -8.01
C SER A 453 -24.32 16.03 -9.47
N LEU A 454 -23.12 16.39 -9.93
CA LEU A 454 -22.64 16.05 -11.26
C LEU A 454 -22.56 14.54 -11.46
N GLN A 455 -22.01 13.80 -10.49
CA GLN A 455 -21.96 12.33 -10.53
C GLN A 455 -23.35 11.71 -10.67
N LYS A 456 -24.33 12.23 -9.92
CA LYS A 456 -25.73 11.79 -10.03
C LYS A 456 -26.29 12.06 -11.43
N GLN A 457 -26.08 13.26 -11.98
CA GLN A 457 -26.52 13.61 -13.35
C GLN A 457 -25.83 12.75 -14.42
N PHE A 458 -24.53 12.48 -14.31
CA PHE A 458 -23.83 11.59 -15.22
C PHE A 458 -24.32 10.15 -15.08
N SER A 459 -24.59 9.68 -13.86
CA SER A 459 -25.12 8.33 -13.63
C SER A 459 -26.53 8.13 -14.19
N THR A 460 -27.31 9.21 -14.36
CA THR A 460 -28.62 9.14 -15.04
C THR A 460 -28.52 9.13 -16.56
N LEU A 461 -27.38 9.57 -17.13
CA LEU A 461 -27.11 9.61 -18.58
C LEU A 461 -26.39 8.36 -19.09
N VAL A 462 -25.67 7.67 -18.21
CA VAL A 462 -25.01 6.40 -18.50
C VAL A 462 -25.96 5.29 -18.04
N ASP A 463 -26.25 4.30 -18.90
CA ASP A 463 -27.00 3.10 -18.49
C ASP A 463 -26.45 2.61 -17.15
N SER A 464 -27.32 2.50 -16.15
CA SER A 464 -26.94 2.20 -14.77
C SER A 464 -26.03 0.97 -14.76
N ALA A 465 -24.73 1.20 -14.56
CA ALA A 465 -23.78 0.11 -14.44
C ALA A 465 -24.27 -0.77 -13.28
N PRO A 466 -24.40 -2.09 -13.47
CA PRO A 466 -24.88 -2.96 -12.42
C PRO A 466 -24.02 -2.74 -11.18
N ASN A 467 -24.68 -2.57 -10.04
CA ASN A 467 -24.02 -2.45 -8.75
C ASN A 467 -23.25 -3.77 -8.54
N VAL A 468 -21.95 -3.75 -8.81
CA VAL A 468 -21.13 -4.95 -8.72
C VAL A 468 -21.04 -5.27 -7.23
N GLU A 469 -21.76 -6.29 -6.77
CA GLU A 469 -21.58 -6.81 -5.43
C GLU A 469 -20.09 -7.04 -5.18
N LYS A 470 -19.60 -6.55 -4.03
CA LYS A 470 -18.20 -6.75 -3.65
C LYS A 470 -17.96 -8.25 -3.59
N LYS A 471 -17.18 -8.75 -4.56
CA LYS A 471 -16.83 -10.16 -4.62
C LYS A 471 -16.19 -10.57 -3.30
N LYS A 472 -16.50 -11.77 -2.83
CA LYS A 472 -15.83 -12.31 -1.65
C LYS A 472 -14.32 -12.36 -1.90
N PRO A 473 -13.51 -12.04 -0.88
CA PRO A 473 -12.07 -12.11 -1.01
C PRO A 473 -11.64 -13.53 -1.37
N SER A 474 -10.75 -13.65 -2.34
CA SER A 474 -10.21 -14.93 -2.81
C SER A 474 -8.69 -14.89 -2.73
N SER A 475 -8.09 -16.02 -2.35
CA SER A 475 -6.63 -16.17 -2.43
C SER A 475 -6.14 -16.15 -3.89
N PHE A 476 -6.95 -16.63 -4.83
CA PHE A 476 -6.64 -16.65 -6.26
C PHE A 476 -7.31 -15.50 -7.03
N GLN A 477 -6.57 -14.87 -7.95
CA GLN A 477 -7.09 -13.83 -8.87
C GLN A 477 -7.79 -14.44 -10.07
N PHE A 478 -7.33 -15.60 -10.53
CA PHE A 478 -7.94 -16.38 -11.60
C PHE A 478 -8.60 -17.64 -11.04
N ASN A 479 -9.76 -18.01 -11.58
CA ASN A 479 -10.41 -19.28 -11.28
C ASN A 479 -10.37 -20.18 -12.52
N TRP A 480 -10.04 -21.45 -12.32
CA TRP A 480 -9.83 -22.45 -13.38
C TRP A 480 -10.60 -23.76 -13.09
N THR A 481 -11.53 -23.74 -12.13
CA THR A 481 -12.34 -24.91 -11.77
C THR A 481 -13.26 -25.33 -12.90
N GLU A 482 -13.63 -26.62 -12.91
CA GLU A 482 -14.52 -27.23 -13.92
C GLU A 482 -15.90 -26.57 -14.05
N GLU A 483 -16.33 -25.81 -13.04
CA GLU A 483 -17.57 -25.02 -13.06
C GLU A 483 -17.54 -23.85 -14.06
N ASP A 484 -16.34 -23.40 -14.48
CA ASP A 484 -16.16 -22.36 -15.50
C ASP A 484 -15.90 -23.03 -16.86
N SER A 485 -16.95 -23.66 -17.42
CA SER A 485 -16.89 -24.52 -18.62
C SER A 485 -16.35 -23.86 -19.89
N GLU A 486 -16.14 -22.53 -19.87
CA GLU A 486 -15.62 -21.77 -21.01
C GLU A 486 -14.10 -21.80 -21.15
N ARG A 487 -13.34 -22.17 -20.09
CA ARG A 487 -11.87 -22.09 -20.11
C ARG A 487 -11.22 -23.45 -19.80
N PRO A 488 -10.29 -23.93 -20.64
CA PRO A 488 -9.60 -25.18 -20.36
C PRO A 488 -8.65 -25.05 -19.16
N CYS A 489 -8.69 -26.04 -18.28
CA CYS A 489 -7.76 -26.19 -17.17
C CYS A 489 -6.58 -27.08 -17.57
N PHE A 490 -5.34 -26.62 -17.31
CA PHE A 490 -4.12 -27.34 -17.66
C PHE A 490 -3.43 -28.01 -16.47
N HIS A 491 -3.97 -27.89 -15.25
CA HIS A 491 -3.37 -28.47 -14.03
C HIS A 491 -3.12 -29.98 -14.17
N GLY A 492 -4.02 -30.68 -14.86
CA GLY A 492 -3.96 -32.11 -15.14
C GLY A 492 -3.20 -32.51 -16.41
N HIS A 493 -2.49 -31.60 -17.08
CA HIS A 493 -1.72 -31.96 -18.29
C HIS A 493 -0.36 -32.59 -17.94
N SER A 494 0.14 -33.48 -18.81
CA SER A 494 1.41 -34.19 -18.66
C SER A 494 2.58 -33.40 -19.27
N LEU A 495 3.74 -33.43 -18.60
CA LEU A 495 5.00 -32.89 -19.11
C LEU A 495 5.86 -33.94 -19.84
N GLN A 496 5.38 -35.17 -20.06
CA GLN A 496 6.11 -36.23 -20.79
C GLN A 496 6.51 -35.82 -22.22
N GLY A 497 5.75 -34.92 -22.85
CA GLY A 497 6.11 -34.35 -24.14
C GLY A 497 7.43 -33.56 -24.13
N VAL A 498 7.84 -33.06 -22.96
CA VAL A 498 8.97 -32.14 -22.74
C VAL A 498 10.08 -32.78 -21.90
N LEU A 499 9.74 -33.77 -21.07
CA LEU A 499 10.67 -34.53 -20.26
C LEU A 499 11.08 -35.85 -20.95
N GLN A 500 12.32 -36.27 -20.72
CA GLN A 500 12.87 -37.57 -21.07
C GLN A 500 13.21 -38.32 -19.79
N GLN A 501 12.72 -39.55 -19.66
CA GLN A 501 13.12 -40.44 -18.58
C GLN A 501 14.46 -41.10 -18.94
N LYS A 502 15.51 -40.83 -18.15
CA LYS A 502 16.80 -41.53 -18.22
C LYS A 502 17.03 -42.24 -16.90
N GLY A 503 16.71 -43.54 -16.85
CA GLY A 503 16.73 -44.34 -15.62
C GLY A 503 15.71 -43.81 -14.60
N GLN A 504 16.14 -43.63 -13.35
CA GLN A 504 15.31 -43.03 -12.28
C GLN A 504 15.26 -41.48 -12.34
N SER A 505 15.97 -40.85 -13.28
CA SER A 505 16.06 -39.38 -13.38
C SER A 505 15.25 -38.83 -14.56
N LEU A 506 14.48 -37.77 -14.33
CA LEU A 506 13.80 -37.00 -15.38
C LEU A 506 14.73 -35.89 -15.86
N THR A 507 15.00 -35.87 -17.15
CA THR A 507 15.82 -34.86 -17.82
C THR A 507 14.99 -34.08 -18.82
N THR A 508 15.25 -32.79 -18.99
CA THR A 508 14.56 -31.98 -20.01
C THR A 508 15.02 -32.42 -21.40
N LYS A 509 14.11 -32.50 -22.38
CA LYS A 509 14.48 -32.69 -23.80
C LYS A 509 15.41 -31.58 -24.29
N ASN A 510 15.26 -30.40 -23.71
CA ASN A 510 16.14 -29.27 -23.94
C ASN A 510 17.46 -29.43 -23.16
N SER A 511 18.59 -29.37 -23.87
CA SER A 511 19.94 -29.33 -23.29
C SER A 511 20.52 -27.91 -23.20
N LEU A 512 19.85 -26.92 -23.80
CA LEU A 512 20.28 -25.53 -23.89
C LEU A 512 19.63 -24.68 -22.79
N TYR A 513 20.32 -23.62 -22.39
CA TYR A 513 19.78 -22.62 -21.48
C TYR A 513 20.47 -21.29 -21.72
N TRP A 514 19.69 -20.24 -22.02
CA TRP A 514 20.22 -18.88 -22.11
C TRP A 514 20.10 -18.18 -20.75
N LEU A 515 21.19 -17.54 -20.33
CA LEU A 515 21.24 -16.82 -19.06
C LEU A 515 20.69 -15.41 -19.23
N SER A 516 19.84 -14.99 -18.31
CA SER A 516 19.42 -13.61 -18.08
C SER A 516 20.59 -12.83 -17.46
N THR A 517 21.68 -12.62 -18.22
CA THR A 517 22.89 -12.01 -17.65
C THR A 517 22.74 -10.50 -17.49
N GLN A 518 22.74 -10.03 -16.24
CA GLN A 518 23.17 -8.68 -15.89
C GLN A 518 24.69 -8.59 -16.06
N LYS A 519 25.20 -7.68 -16.90
CA LYS A 519 26.63 -7.33 -16.87
C LYS A 519 26.90 -6.48 -15.63
N PHE A 520 26.96 -7.04 -14.42
CA PHE A 520 27.21 -6.26 -13.20
C PHE A 520 28.33 -5.22 -13.41
N CYS A 521 27.97 -3.93 -13.30
CA CYS A 521 28.97 -2.88 -13.43
C CYS A 521 30.00 -3.07 -12.31
N LYS A 522 31.29 -3.18 -12.66
CA LYS A 522 32.35 -3.40 -11.67
C LYS A 522 32.39 -2.21 -10.71
N SER A 523 32.56 -2.54 -9.42
CA SER A 523 32.67 -1.69 -8.23
C SER A 523 32.65 -0.17 -8.47
N HIS A 524 31.58 0.46 -7.95
CA HIS A 524 31.35 1.91 -7.76
C HIS A 524 30.46 2.62 -8.79
N CYS A 525 29.69 1.87 -9.57
CA CYS A 525 28.65 2.45 -10.40
C CYS A 525 27.26 2.32 -9.74
N LYS A 526 26.53 3.44 -9.60
CA LYS A 526 25.12 3.45 -9.16
C LYS A 526 24.15 2.96 -10.25
N HIS A 527 24.65 2.65 -11.46
CA HIS A 527 23.85 2.09 -12.53
C HIS A 527 23.77 0.57 -12.37
N VAL A 528 22.62 0.08 -11.91
CA VAL A 528 22.13 -1.24 -12.32
C VAL A 528 22.17 -1.23 -13.84
N THR A 529 22.81 -2.22 -14.46
CA THR A 529 22.88 -2.29 -15.92
C THR A 529 21.50 -2.13 -16.51
N THR A 530 21.31 -1.09 -17.30
CA THR A 530 20.16 -0.93 -18.17
C THR A 530 20.13 -2.13 -19.10
N TYR A 531 19.31 -3.11 -18.76
CA TYR A 531 18.92 -4.18 -19.66
C TYR A 531 17.88 -3.58 -20.62
N GLU A 532 17.98 -3.90 -21.90
CA GLU A 532 16.98 -3.48 -22.87
C GLU A 532 15.91 -4.57 -22.92
N GLU A 533 14.71 -4.25 -22.43
CA GLU A 533 13.56 -5.18 -22.48
C GLU A 533 13.25 -5.64 -23.91
N SER A 534 13.59 -4.82 -24.91
CA SER A 534 13.50 -5.11 -26.35
C SER A 534 14.27 -6.35 -26.80
N ASN A 535 15.29 -6.78 -26.05
CA ASN A 535 16.10 -7.97 -26.40
C ASN A 535 15.51 -9.29 -25.88
N PHE A 536 14.44 -9.24 -25.09
CA PHE A 536 13.78 -10.44 -24.60
C PHE A 536 12.86 -11.04 -25.67
N SER A 537 12.82 -12.38 -25.72
CA SER A 537 11.80 -13.10 -26.49
C SER A 537 10.40 -12.70 -26.03
N LEU A 538 9.44 -12.68 -26.95
CA LEU A 538 8.04 -12.33 -26.69
C LEU A 538 7.42 -13.25 -25.64
N SER A 539 7.78 -14.53 -25.68
CA SER A 539 7.32 -15.53 -24.72
C SER A 539 7.88 -15.24 -23.32
N TYR A 540 9.16 -14.89 -23.19
CA TYR A 540 9.73 -14.51 -21.90
C TYR A 540 9.14 -13.19 -21.38
N GLN A 541 8.99 -12.18 -22.23
CA GLN A 541 8.32 -10.92 -21.87
C GLN A 541 6.90 -11.15 -21.38
N PHE A 542 6.13 -12.00 -22.06
CA PHE A 542 4.78 -12.36 -21.64
C PHE A 542 4.78 -12.98 -20.24
N ILE A 543 5.64 -13.97 -19.98
CA ILE A 543 5.76 -14.61 -18.67
C ILE A 543 6.10 -13.59 -17.59
N LEU A 544 7.09 -12.72 -17.83
CA LEU A 544 7.46 -11.69 -16.87
C LEU A 544 6.33 -10.71 -16.61
N ASN A 545 5.62 -10.25 -17.64
CA ASN A 545 4.51 -9.32 -17.51
C ASN A 545 3.31 -9.95 -16.79
N LEU A 546 3.01 -11.22 -17.07
CA LEU A 546 1.97 -11.99 -16.40
C LEU A 546 2.18 -12.01 -14.89
N PHE A 547 3.37 -12.43 -14.47
CA PHE A 547 3.68 -12.53 -13.06
C PHE A 547 3.89 -11.17 -12.38
N SER A 548 4.43 -10.18 -13.10
CA SER A 548 4.59 -8.83 -12.56
C SER A 548 3.24 -8.16 -12.31
N PHE A 549 2.26 -8.40 -13.20
CA PHE A 549 0.87 -8.00 -13.00
C PHE A 549 0.29 -8.68 -11.74
N LEU A 550 0.43 -10.01 -11.62
CA LEU A 550 -0.07 -10.77 -10.47
C LEU A 550 0.48 -10.23 -9.14
N LEU A 551 1.79 -9.94 -9.08
CA LEU A 551 2.47 -9.51 -7.86
C LEU A 551 2.40 -7.99 -7.59
N ARG A 552 1.91 -7.19 -8.55
CA ARG A 552 1.90 -5.71 -8.52
C ARG A 552 3.31 -5.10 -8.42
N ILE A 553 4.26 -5.70 -9.14
CA ILE A 553 5.66 -5.25 -9.20
C ILE A 553 6.02 -4.80 -10.62
N LYS A 554 7.17 -4.13 -10.76
CA LYS A 554 7.74 -3.86 -12.08
C LYS A 554 8.41 -5.12 -12.65
N THR A 555 8.29 -5.31 -13.95
CA THR A 555 8.94 -6.38 -14.72
C THR A 555 10.46 -6.44 -14.47
N SER A 556 11.09 -5.27 -14.30
CA SER A 556 12.50 -5.13 -13.93
C SER A 556 12.89 -5.93 -12.69
N PHE A 557 12.09 -5.85 -11.63
CA PHE A 557 12.40 -6.46 -10.34
C PHE A 557 12.24 -7.97 -10.39
N LEU A 558 11.24 -8.46 -11.13
CA LEU A 558 11.09 -9.89 -11.32
C LEU A 558 12.27 -10.47 -12.12
N HIS A 559 12.69 -9.78 -13.18
CA HIS A 559 13.85 -10.18 -13.97
C HIS A 559 15.13 -10.20 -13.13
N GLU A 560 15.35 -9.19 -12.27
CA GLU A 560 16.47 -9.16 -11.33
C GLU A 560 16.50 -10.40 -10.43
N GLU A 561 15.37 -10.80 -9.86
CA GLU A 561 15.30 -11.99 -9.00
C GLU A 561 15.54 -13.28 -9.80
N VAL A 562 15.03 -13.38 -11.03
CA VAL A 562 15.31 -14.50 -11.95
C VAL A 562 16.82 -14.63 -12.20
N SER A 563 17.51 -13.52 -12.50
CA SER A 563 18.96 -13.50 -12.68
C SER A 563 19.73 -13.95 -11.44
N LEU A 564 19.25 -13.61 -10.22
CA LEU A 564 19.85 -14.04 -8.96
C LEU A 564 19.74 -15.55 -8.74
N ILE A 565 18.57 -16.14 -9.06
CA ILE A 565 18.35 -17.59 -8.98
C ILE A 565 19.23 -18.32 -10.01
N GLU A 566 19.25 -17.84 -11.25
CA GLU A 566 20.10 -18.41 -12.32
C GLU A 566 21.59 -18.39 -11.95
N LYS A 567 22.06 -17.30 -11.31
CA LYS A 567 23.45 -17.19 -10.86
C LYS A 567 23.81 -18.25 -9.82
N ARG A 568 22.86 -18.63 -8.96
CA ARG A 568 23.04 -19.74 -8.01
C ARG A 568 23.02 -21.08 -8.71
N LEU A 569 22.01 -21.31 -9.56
CA LEU A 569 21.81 -22.58 -10.27
C LEU A 569 22.99 -22.90 -11.20
N PHE A 570 23.51 -21.89 -11.92
CA PHE A 570 24.59 -22.03 -12.88
C PHE A 570 25.94 -21.47 -12.39
N LYS A 571 26.20 -21.52 -11.07
CA LYS A 571 27.42 -20.98 -10.43
C LYS A 571 28.72 -21.38 -11.16
N ALA A 572 28.81 -22.62 -11.64
CA ALA A 572 29.96 -23.11 -12.40
C ALA A 572 30.17 -22.39 -13.74
N LYS A 573 29.10 -22.04 -14.47
CA LYS A 573 29.18 -21.29 -15.74
C LYS A 573 29.65 -19.86 -15.49
N TYR A 574 29.12 -19.18 -14.46
CA TYR A 574 29.52 -17.82 -14.08
C TYR A 574 30.98 -17.72 -13.59
N ASN A 575 31.45 -18.72 -12.85
CA ASN A 575 32.85 -18.75 -12.36
C ASN A 575 33.86 -18.96 -13.50
N LYS A 576 33.49 -19.69 -14.57
CA LYS A 576 34.35 -19.87 -15.76
C LYS A 576 34.49 -18.59 -16.58
N THR A 577 33.43 -17.79 -16.75
CA THR A 577 33.48 -16.49 -17.44
C THR A 577 34.34 -15.47 -16.70
N ASN A 578 34.24 -15.42 -15.36
CA ASN A 578 35.09 -14.53 -14.56
C ASN A 578 36.59 -14.87 -14.69
N LYS A 579 36.96 -16.17 -14.68
CA LYS A 579 38.35 -16.63 -14.88
C LYS A 579 38.91 -16.34 -16.28
N LYS A 580 38.07 -16.35 -17.33
CA LYS A 580 38.49 -15.94 -18.68
C LYS A 580 38.79 -14.43 -18.75
N SER A 581 38.01 -13.60 -18.06
CA SER A 581 38.24 -12.14 -18.02
C SER A 581 39.49 -11.72 -17.21
N SER A 582 39.93 -12.52 -16.24
CA SER A 582 41.14 -12.24 -15.46
C SER A 582 42.42 -12.74 -16.14
N ARG A 583 42.32 -13.70 -17.07
CA ARG A 583 43.49 -14.21 -17.82
C ARG A 583 43.89 -13.32 -19.00
N SER A 584 43.06 -12.38 -19.45
CA SER A 584 43.40 -11.45 -20.54
C SER A 584 44.16 -10.19 -20.09
N ARG A 585 44.64 -10.13 -18.84
CA ARG A 585 45.43 -8.99 -18.29
C ARG A 585 46.90 -9.33 -17.98
N LYS A 586 47.43 -10.41 -18.54
CA LYS A 586 48.87 -10.66 -18.72
C LYS A 586 48.99 -10.98 -20.21
N THR A 587 49.65 -10.23 -21.08
CA THR A 587 51.01 -9.69 -21.01
C THR A 587 51.16 -8.65 -22.13
N ARG A 588 51.60 -7.43 -21.83
CA ARG A 588 52.50 -6.67 -22.71
C ARG A 588 53.63 -6.21 -21.82
N LYS A 589 54.77 -6.86 -21.96
CA LYS A 589 56.05 -6.45 -21.41
C LYS A 589 56.92 -6.08 -22.61
N TYR A 590 57.54 -4.91 -22.47
CA TYR A 590 58.44 -4.19 -23.35
C TYR A 590 57.75 -3.44 -24.49
#